data_AF-A0A543IL01-F1
#
_entry.id   AF-A0A543IL01-F1
#
_cell.length_a   1.000
_cell.length_b   1.000
_cell.length_c   1.000
_cell.angle_alpha   90.00
_cell.angle_beta   90.00
_cell.angle_gamma   90.00
#
_symmetry.space_group_name_H-M   'P 1'
#
loop_
_entity.id
_entity.type
_entity.pdbx_description
1 polymer ?
#
loop_
_entity_poly.entity_id
_entity_poly.type
_entity_poly.pdbx_seq_one_letter_code
_entity_poly.pdbx_strand_id
1 'polypeptide(L)'
;MALQEIQHPDYVGAEVDAGDAEHVTRVLRFFLRDGERVVALATTVKALPTLTHIAVTDRRILGFSAAELAKEGPRQETDIAVVASVETRKSSKQRWFFVVVDESGAETDFGDVHDQDAPRLTRIIEGLVRPSRPEADVPSPRLPEADPLPRAPEPGAPSPHTPGAGYVISNIGAFGERMVKIGMTRRLEPMDRVRELGDASVPFRFDVHALIFSEDAVGLENSLHEEFADRRVNRVNLRREFFYATPAEVREVLERLAGNHLLEYNETPEALEYRAGKTDR
;
A
#
# COMPACT_ATOMS: atom_id res chain seq x y z
N MET A 1 1.35 -18.11 25.94
CA MET A 1 0.51 -17.33 25.01
C MET A 1 -0.16 -16.23 25.82
N ALA A 2 0.31 -15.00 25.70
CA ALA A 2 -0.35 -13.86 26.33
C ALA A 2 -1.59 -13.51 25.49
N LEU A 3 -2.76 -13.50 26.12
CA LEU A 3 -3.96 -12.87 25.57
C LEU A 3 -3.64 -11.37 25.44
N GLN A 4 -3.28 -10.91 24.25
CA GLN A 4 -3.21 -9.48 23.98
C GLN A 4 -4.62 -8.89 24.21
N GLU A 5 -4.70 -7.88 25.08
CA GLU A 5 -5.93 -7.15 25.35
C GLU A 5 -6.55 -6.65 24.04
N ILE A 6 -7.86 -6.86 23.89
CA ILE A 6 -8.61 -6.34 22.75
C ILE A 6 -8.67 -4.82 22.92
N GLN A 7 -7.96 -4.08 22.07
CA GLN A 7 -8.10 -2.63 22.03
C GLN A 7 -9.42 -2.29 21.34
N HIS A 8 -10.30 -1.63 22.08
CA HIS A 8 -11.59 -1.15 21.58
C HIS A 8 -11.42 0.22 20.91
N PRO A 9 -12.26 0.57 19.92
CA PRO A 9 -12.24 1.90 19.33
C PRO A 9 -12.56 2.97 20.38
N ASP A 10 -11.92 4.13 20.29
CA ASP A 10 -12.22 5.30 21.13
C ASP A 10 -13.62 5.85 20.82
N TYR A 11 -14.13 5.61 19.61
CA TYR A 11 -15.47 5.99 19.18
C TYR A 11 -16.21 4.84 18.49
N VAL A 12 -17.43 4.57 18.95
CA VAL A 12 -18.37 3.64 18.30
C VAL A 12 -19.63 4.41 17.90
N GLY A 13 -20.01 4.29 16.63
CA GLY A 13 -21.10 5.04 16.02
C GLY A 13 -22.49 4.67 16.53
N ALA A 14 -23.45 5.57 16.36
CA ALA A 14 -24.77 5.50 16.97
C ALA A 14 -25.59 4.26 16.57
N GLU A 15 -25.36 3.73 15.37
CA GLU A 15 -26.05 2.54 14.83
C GLU A 15 -25.22 1.25 14.92
N VAL A 16 -24.06 1.27 15.57
CA VAL A 16 -23.23 0.06 15.76
C VAL A 16 -23.62 -0.62 17.08
N ASP A 17 -24.15 -1.85 17.01
CA ASP A 17 -24.43 -2.65 18.21
C ASP A 17 -23.14 -3.08 18.92
N ALA A 18 -23.15 -3.20 20.25
CA ALA A 18 -21.97 -3.55 21.04
C ALA A 18 -21.37 -4.92 20.66
N GLY A 19 -22.22 -5.92 20.38
CA GLY A 19 -21.76 -7.24 19.95
C GLY A 19 -21.15 -7.20 18.55
N ASP A 20 -21.73 -6.39 17.65
CA ASP A 20 -21.20 -6.18 16.30
C ASP A 20 -19.86 -5.42 16.37
N ALA A 21 -19.75 -4.37 17.18
CA ALA A 21 -18.51 -3.62 17.39
C ALA A 21 -17.36 -4.52 17.87
N GLU A 22 -17.60 -5.40 18.85
CA GLU A 22 -16.60 -6.36 19.32
C GLU A 22 -16.20 -7.36 18.24
N HIS A 23 -17.19 -7.91 17.53
CA HIS A 23 -16.94 -8.88 16.47
C HIS A 23 -16.12 -8.26 15.34
N VAL A 24 -16.55 -7.11 14.83
CA VAL A 24 -15.89 -6.36 13.76
C VAL A 24 -14.47 -5.96 14.18
N THR A 25 -14.27 -5.42 15.38
CA THR A 25 -12.92 -5.04 15.87
C THR A 25 -12.00 -6.27 15.96
N ARG A 26 -12.52 -7.41 16.43
CA ARG A 26 -11.78 -8.67 16.52
C ARG A 26 -11.38 -9.20 15.15
N VAL A 27 -12.20 -9.00 14.12
CA VAL A 27 -11.89 -9.42 12.75
C VAL A 27 -10.94 -8.42 12.08
N LEU A 28 -11.17 -7.11 12.28
CA LEU A 28 -10.34 -6.05 11.71
C LEU A 28 -8.86 -6.19 12.07
N ARG A 29 -8.53 -6.65 13.29
CA ARG A 29 -7.13 -6.83 13.72
C ARG A 29 -6.28 -7.68 12.77
N PHE A 30 -6.89 -8.60 12.03
CA PHE A 30 -6.20 -9.45 11.06
C PHE A 30 -5.81 -8.70 9.78
N PHE A 31 -6.37 -7.51 9.56
CA PHE A 31 -6.14 -6.62 8.42
C PHE A 31 -5.40 -5.33 8.80
N LEU A 32 -5.11 -5.15 10.10
CA LEU A 32 -4.32 -4.03 10.60
C LEU A 32 -2.83 -4.29 10.39
N ARG A 33 -2.08 -3.23 10.11
CA ARG A 33 -0.61 -3.23 10.10
C ARG A 33 -0.09 -3.32 11.54
N ASP A 34 1.16 -3.72 11.73
CA ASP A 34 1.75 -3.81 13.07
C ASP A 34 1.66 -2.48 13.84
N GLY A 35 1.06 -2.54 15.03
CA GLY A 35 0.83 -1.38 15.89
C GLY A 35 -0.19 -0.37 15.37
N GLU A 36 -0.92 -0.66 14.30
CA GLU A 36 -2.06 0.14 13.85
C GLU A 36 -3.26 -0.12 14.76
N ARG A 37 -3.98 0.93 15.14
CA ARG A 37 -5.09 0.86 16.10
C ARG A 37 -6.36 1.43 15.52
N VAL A 38 -7.49 0.76 15.76
CA VAL A 38 -8.81 1.30 15.39
C VAL A 38 -9.17 2.40 16.38
N VAL A 39 -9.40 3.60 15.86
CA VAL A 39 -9.76 4.80 16.63
C VAL A 39 -11.27 5.01 16.60
N ALA A 40 -11.93 4.74 15.47
CA ALA A 40 -13.37 4.87 15.33
C ALA A 40 -13.98 3.75 14.48
N LEU A 41 -15.23 3.40 14.78
CA LEU A 41 -16.05 2.48 13.99
C LEU A 41 -17.47 3.02 13.89
N ALA A 42 -18.04 3.07 12.68
CA ALA A 42 -19.43 3.48 12.44
C ALA A 42 -20.06 2.68 11.30
N THR A 43 -21.39 2.69 11.22
CA THR A 43 -22.10 2.14 10.07
C THR A 43 -22.05 3.11 8.89
N THR A 44 -22.13 2.55 7.68
CA THR A 44 -22.32 3.30 6.44
C THR A 44 -23.23 2.50 5.51
N VAL A 45 -23.82 3.15 4.50
CA VAL A 45 -24.50 2.46 3.41
C VAL A 45 -23.90 2.91 2.09
N LYS A 46 -23.34 1.95 1.36
CA LYS A 46 -22.90 2.13 -0.03
C LYS A 46 -23.27 0.89 -0.81
N ALA A 47 -23.85 1.07 -2.00
CA ALA A 47 -24.25 -0.06 -2.83
C ALA A 47 -23.06 -0.75 -3.50
N LEU A 48 -22.12 0.02 -4.07
CA LEU A 48 -20.99 -0.49 -4.86
C LEU A 48 -19.70 0.34 -4.64
N PRO A 49 -18.61 -0.24 -4.12
CA PRO A 49 -18.59 -1.54 -3.45
C PRO A 49 -19.58 -1.54 -2.27
N THR A 50 -20.14 -2.71 -1.93
CA THR A 50 -21.07 -2.77 -0.80
C THR A 50 -20.30 -2.53 0.49
N LEU A 51 -20.58 -1.40 1.14
CA LEU A 51 -20.03 -1.05 2.44
C LEU A 51 -21.17 -0.97 3.45
N THR A 52 -20.97 -1.62 4.59
CA THR A 52 -21.86 -1.52 5.75
C THR A 52 -21.21 -0.79 6.91
N HIS A 53 -19.88 -0.71 6.93
CA HIS A 53 -19.11 -0.08 7.98
C HIS A 53 -17.94 0.74 7.44
N ILE A 54 -17.60 1.77 8.20
CA ILE A 54 -16.38 2.55 8.09
C ILE A 54 -15.61 2.44 9.41
N ALA A 55 -14.32 2.12 9.33
CA ALA A 55 -13.39 2.20 10.45
C ALA A 55 -12.31 3.24 10.16
N VAL A 56 -12.00 4.06 11.15
CA VAL A 56 -10.86 4.97 11.14
C VAL A 56 -9.80 4.39 12.06
N THR A 57 -8.61 4.17 11.55
CA THR A 57 -7.43 3.81 12.34
C THR A 57 -6.53 5.03 12.50
N ASP A 58 -5.47 4.90 13.30
CA ASP A 58 -4.43 5.93 13.40
C ASP A 58 -3.59 6.08 12.12
N ARG A 59 -3.82 5.25 11.09
CA ARG A 59 -3.07 5.28 9.83
C ARG A 59 -3.94 5.30 8.57
N ARG A 60 -5.18 4.82 8.62
CA ARG A 60 -6.04 4.58 7.46
C ARG A 60 -7.51 4.79 7.77
N ILE A 61 -8.29 4.99 6.73
CA ILE A 61 -9.75 4.91 6.72
C ILE A 61 -10.12 3.68 5.90
N LEU A 62 -10.94 2.80 6.46
CA LEU A 62 -11.30 1.50 5.90
C LEU A 62 -12.81 1.43 5.71
N GLY A 63 -13.27 1.09 4.52
CA GLY A 63 -14.65 0.79 4.19
C GLY A 63 -14.81 -0.70 3.93
N PHE A 64 -15.79 -1.34 4.58
CA PHE A 64 -15.99 -2.78 4.45
C PHE A 64 -17.45 -3.21 4.63
N SER A 65 -17.73 -4.44 4.22
CA SER A 65 -18.93 -5.17 4.61
C SER A 65 -18.62 -6.00 5.86
N ALA A 66 -19.28 -5.74 6.98
CA ALA A 66 -19.07 -6.53 8.20
C ALA A 66 -19.30 -8.04 7.97
N ALA A 67 -20.30 -8.40 7.15
CA ALA A 67 -20.62 -9.80 6.85
C ALA A 67 -19.51 -10.51 6.05
N GLU A 68 -18.79 -9.78 5.20
CA GLU A 68 -17.74 -10.35 4.34
C GLU A 68 -16.32 -10.00 4.80
N LEU A 69 -16.17 -9.21 5.86
CA LEU A 69 -14.87 -8.70 6.33
C LEU A 69 -13.90 -9.85 6.62
N ALA A 70 -14.35 -10.93 7.23
CA ALA A 70 -13.49 -12.07 7.55
C ALA A 70 -12.95 -12.81 6.31
N LYS A 71 -13.65 -12.72 5.17
CA LYS A 71 -13.30 -13.42 3.93
C LYS A 71 -12.57 -12.53 2.94
N GLU A 72 -13.04 -11.30 2.78
CA GLU A 72 -12.61 -10.39 1.73
C GLU A 72 -11.76 -9.24 2.26
N GLY A 73 -11.79 -8.97 3.56
CA GLY A 73 -11.14 -7.82 4.15
C GLY A 73 -11.80 -6.49 3.78
N PRO A 74 -11.12 -5.37 4.03
CA PRO A 74 -11.57 -4.06 3.60
C PRO A 74 -11.69 -3.95 2.08
N ARG A 75 -12.77 -3.30 1.62
CA ARG A 75 -13.07 -3.11 0.18
C ARG A 75 -12.66 -1.73 -0.32
N GLN A 76 -12.46 -0.80 0.60
CA GLN A 76 -12.05 0.57 0.30
C GLN A 76 -11.08 1.05 1.37
N GLU A 77 -9.98 1.66 0.95
CA GLU A 77 -8.94 2.11 1.87
C GLU A 77 -8.37 3.45 1.43
N THR A 78 -8.09 4.31 2.41
CA THR A 78 -7.38 5.58 2.21
C THR A 78 -6.38 5.77 3.35
N ASP A 79 -5.09 5.99 3.05
CA ASP A 79 -4.10 6.30 4.07
C ASP A 79 -4.36 7.72 4.63
N ILE A 80 -4.39 7.87 5.96
CA ILE A 80 -4.57 9.16 6.64
C ILE A 80 -3.50 10.17 6.21
N ALA A 81 -2.29 9.69 5.93
CA ALA A 81 -1.16 10.52 5.54
C ALA A 81 -1.36 11.29 4.22
N VAL A 82 -2.29 10.85 3.36
CA VAL A 82 -2.59 11.54 2.09
C VAL A 82 -3.91 12.30 2.14
N VAL A 83 -4.64 12.27 3.26
CA VAL A 83 -5.93 12.95 3.38
C VAL A 83 -5.70 14.47 3.48
N ALA A 84 -6.24 15.21 2.52
CA ALA A 84 -6.24 16.67 2.54
C ALA A 84 -7.47 17.24 3.25
N SER A 85 -8.63 16.65 3.01
CA SER A 85 -9.89 17.05 3.63
C SER A 85 -10.91 15.91 3.70
N VAL A 86 -11.91 16.10 4.55
CA VAL A 86 -13.12 15.25 4.61
C VAL A 86 -14.30 16.13 4.25
N GLU A 87 -15.08 15.70 3.27
CA GLU A 87 -16.29 16.37 2.82
C GLU A 87 -17.52 15.54 3.18
N THR A 88 -18.54 16.20 3.76
CA THR A 88 -19.84 15.58 4.02
C THR A 88 -20.91 16.30 3.23
N ARG A 89 -21.61 15.58 2.35
CA ARG A 89 -22.68 16.11 1.50
C ARG A 89 -24.02 15.56 1.99
N LYS A 90 -25.08 16.38 1.98
CA LYS A 90 -26.39 15.92 2.45
C LYS A 90 -26.95 14.89 1.47
N SER A 91 -27.29 13.71 1.97
CA SER A 91 -27.78 12.59 1.13
C SER A 91 -29.29 12.39 1.31
N SER A 92 -29.75 12.16 2.54
CA SER A 92 -31.16 11.94 2.87
C SER A 92 -31.49 12.41 4.29
N LYS A 93 -32.72 12.15 4.77
CA LYS A 93 -33.07 12.44 6.17
C LYS A 93 -32.16 11.57 7.06
N GLN A 94 -31.37 12.21 7.91
CA GLN A 94 -30.46 11.61 8.90
C GLN A 94 -29.17 10.97 8.37
N ARG A 95 -28.80 11.17 7.09
CA ARG A 95 -27.56 10.62 6.53
C ARG A 95 -26.78 11.60 5.66
N TRP A 96 -25.46 11.50 5.76
CA TRP A 96 -24.49 12.31 5.04
C TRP A 96 -23.60 11.42 4.19
N PHE A 97 -23.50 11.76 2.92
CA PHE A 97 -22.54 11.16 2.01
C PHE A 97 -21.14 11.60 2.43
N PHE A 98 -20.30 10.63 2.81
CA PHE A 98 -19.00 10.85 3.43
C PHE A 98 -17.90 10.61 2.40
N VAL A 99 -17.12 11.65 2.10
CA VAL A 99 -16.07 11.63 1.08
C VAL A 99 -14.76 12.09 1.69
N VAL A 100 -13.69 11.38 1.38
CA VAL A 100 -12.33 11.74 1.75
C VAL A 100 -11.63 12.23 0.49
N VAL A 101 -11.01 13.41 0.57
CA VAL A 101 -10.28 13.99 -0.55
C VAL A 101 -8.80 13.95 -0.22
N ASP A 102 -8.00 13.39 -1.11
CA ASP A 102 -6.55 13.33 -0.93
C ASP A 102 -5.84 14.62 -1.37
N GLU A 103 -4.53 14.72 -1.12
CA GLU A 103 -3.70 15.87 -1.52
C GLU A 103 -3.67 16.13 -3.04
N SER A 104 -4.00 15.13 -3.85
CA SER A 104 -4.12 15.28 -5.31
C SER A 104 -5.51 15.77 -5.75
N GLY A 105 -6.47 15.84 -4.82
CA GLY A 105 -7.86 16.16 -5.09
C GLY A 105 -8.71 14.95 -5.49
N ALA A 106 -8.19 13.72 -5.36
CA ALA A 106 -8.96 12.52 -5.66
C ALA A 106 -9.97 12.25 -4.54
N GLU A 107 -11.23 12.03 -4.92
CA GLU A 107 -12.32 11.73 -4.00
C GLU A 107 -12.44 10.22 -3.77
N THR A 108 -12.50 9.82 -2.51
CA THR A 108 -12.83 8.46 -2.08
C THR A 108 -14.12 8.50 -1.26
N ASP A 109 -15.17 7.89 -1.78
CA ASP A 109 -16.50 7.87 -1.18
C ASP A 109 -16.69 6.68 -0.24
N PHE A 110 -17.01 6.92 1.03
CA PHE A 110 -17.26 5.86 2.02
C PHE A 110 -18.76 5.60 2.26
N GLY A 111 -19.64 6.21 1.44
CA GLY A 111 -21.08 6.01 1.51
C GLY A 111 -21.79 6.92 2.50
N ASP A 112 -23.03 6.58 2.82
CA ASP A 112 -23.91 7.36 3.66
C ASP A 112 -23.76 7.01 5.14
N VAL A 113 -23.18 7.93 5.90
CA VAL A 113 -22.97 7.82 7.36
C VAL A 113 -24.10 8.54 8.11
N HIS A 114 -24.46 8.02 9.29
CA HIS A 114 -25.49 8.60 10.15
C HIS A 114 -25.15 10.04 10.58
N ASP A 115 -26.16 10.89 10.81
CA ASP A 115 -26.01 12.32 11.09
C ASP A 115 -25.25 12.66 12.37
N GLN A 116 -25.29 11.79 13.37
CA GLN A 116 -24.48 11.90 14.59
C GLN A 116 -23.02 11.51 14.38
N ASP A 117 -22.77 10.58 13.45
CA ASP A 117 -21.45 9.96 13.26
C ASP A 117 -20.59 10.76 12.29
N ALA A 118 -21.17 11.29 11.21
CA ALA A 118 -20.41 12.00 10.19
C ALA A 118 -19.56 13.16 10.75
N PRO A 119 -20.09 14.07 11.60
CA PRO A 119 -19.27 15.14 12.19
C PRO A 119 -18.21 14.63 13.18
N ARG A 120 -18.46 13.48 13.83
CA ARG A 120 -17.53 12.86 14.77
C ARG A 120 -16.35 12.25 14.02
N LEU A 121 -16.62 11.48 12.98
CA LEU A 121 -15.60 10.90 12.10
C LEU A 121 -14.76 11.99 11.43
N THR A 122 -15.39 13.05 10.92
CA THR A 122 -14.66 14.21 10.35
C THR A 122 -13.68 14.79 11.36
N ARG A 123 -14.12 15.09 12.59
CA ARG A 123 -13.23 15.66 13.63
C ARG A 123 -12.08 14.71 14.00
N ILE A 124 -12.35 13.40 14.08
CA ILE A 124 -11.33 12.39 14.37
C ILE A 124 -10.28 12.39 13.26
N ILE A 125 -10.71 12.29 12.00
CA ILE A 125 -9.80 12.28 10.84
C ILE A 125 -9.03 13.61 10.74
N GLU A 126 -9.69 14.75 10.90
CA GLU A 126 -9.01 16.06 10.90
C GLU A 126 -7.95 16.17 12.01
N GLY A 127 -8.22 15.63 13.19
CA GLY A 127 -7.25 15.57 14.29
C GLY A 127 -6.06 14.65 13.99
N LEU A 128 -6.27 13.61 13.18
CA LEU A 128 -5.19 12.74 12.69
C LEU A 128 -4.40 13.41 11.53
N VAL A 129 -5.03 14.30 10.75
CA VAL A 129 -4.44 15.02 9.61
C VAL A 129 -3.69 16.29 10.03
N ARG A 130 -4.13 17.03 11.07
CA ARG A 130 -3.54 18.31 11.52
C ARG A 130 -3.21 18.33 13.02
N PRO A 131 -1.98 18.65 13.43
CA PRO A 131 -0.71 17.96 13.23
C PRO A 131 -0.28 17.20 14.51
N SER A 132 0.81 16.43 14.41
CA SER A 132 1.74 16.29 15.54
C SER A 132 2.17 17.67 16.07
N ARG A 133 2.19 17.91 17.40
CA ARG A 133 3.23 18.70 18.14
C ARG A 133 2.92 18.83 19.66
N PRO A 134 3.92 19.00 20.57
CA PRO A 134 5.34 19.33 20.36
C PRO A 134 6.36 18.29 20.87
N GLU A 135 7.45 18.10 20.14
CA GLU A 135 8.75 17.88 20.81
C GLU A 135 9.02 19.16 21.62
N ALA A 136 9.18 19.02 22.93
CA ALA A 136 9.36 20.13 23.86
C ALA A 136 10.46 21.08 23.37
N ASP A 137 10.17 22.38 23.47
CA ASP A 137 11.09 23.53 23.41
C ASP A 137 12.57 23.19 23.14
N VAL A 138 12.92 22.96 21.87
CA VAL A 138 14.31 23.10 21.41
C VAL A 138 14.42 24.53 20.88
N PRO A 139 15.17 25.42 21.56
CA PRO A 139 15.32 26.79 21.09
C PRO A 139 15.91 26.77 19.69
N SER A 140 15.49 27.72 18.85
CA SER A 140 16.03 27.92 17.50
C SER A 140 17.56 27.75 17.55
N PRO A 141 18.16 26.80 16.80
CA PRO A 141 19.59 26.68 16.79
C PRO A 141 20.12 27.98 16.20
N ARG A 142 20.82 28.76 17.01
CA ARG A 142 21.90 29.59 16.49
C ARG A 142 22.73 28.65 15.62
N LEU A 143 22.95 29.02 14.36
CA LEU A 143 23.81 28.29 13.43
C LEU A 143 25.04 27.78 14.20
N PRO A 144 25.11 26.46 14.49
CA PRO A 144 26.35 25.89 14.97
C PRO A 144 27.31 25.96 13.78
N GLU A 145 28.55 26.37 14.03
CA GLU A 145 29.61 26.16 13.06
C GLU A 145 29.50 24.73 12.52
N ALA A 146 29.57 24.61 11.20
CA ALA A 146 29.29 23.37 10.49
C ALA A 146 30.04 22.21 11.15
N ASP A 147 29.30 21.33 11.82
CA ASP A 147 29.81 20.01 12.13
C ASP A 147 30.16 19.37 10.78
N PRO A 148 31.31 18.69 10.68
CA PRO A 148 31.73 18.10 9.42
C PRO A 148 30.60 17.19 8.94
N LEU A 149 30.26 17.31 7.65
CA LEU A 149 29.32 16.41 6.97
C LEU A 149 29.52 14.97 7.48
N PRO A 150 28.44 14.23 7.81
CA PRO A 150 28.58 12.83 8.15
C PRO A 150 29.41 12.19 7.04
N ARG A 151 30.52 11.53 7.43
CA ARG A 151 31.39 10.89 6.45
C ARG A 151 30.52 10.02 5.57
N ALA A 152 30.71 10.13 4.26
CA ALA A 152 30.16 9.17 3.32
C ALA A 152 30.36 7.76 3.90
N PRO A 153 29.35 6.87 3.82
CA PRO A 153 29.50 5.53 4.33
C PRO A 153 30.81 4.96 3.79
N GLU A 154 31.66 4.48 4.69
CA GLU A 154 32.92 3.83 4.33
C GLU A 154 32.59 2.77 3.27
N PRO A 155 33.25 2.77 2.09
CA PRO A 155 32.99 1.77 1.07
C PRO A 155 33.30 0.39 1.66
N GLY A 156 32.24 -0.37 1.97
CA GLY A 156 32.32 -1.69 2.60
C GLY A 156 31.57 -1.87 3.92
N ALA A 157 30.87 -0.86 4.46
CA ALA A 157 29.94 -1.09 5.57
C ALA A 157 28.68 -1.83 5.06
N PRO A 158 28.38 -3.06 5.53
CA PRO A 158 27.24 -3.80 5.02
C PRO A 158 25.94 -3.09 5.44
N SER A 159 25.08 -2.80 4.47
CA SER A 159 23.66 -2.53 4.71
C SER A 159 23.10 -3.66 5.58
N PRO A 160 22.18 -3.38 6.53
CA PRO A 160 21.55 -4.46 7.28
C PRO A 160 20.88 -5.42 6.30
N HIS A 161 21.41 -6.65 6.22
CA HIS A 161 20.92 -7.70 5.35
C HIS A 161 19.43 -7.89 5.62
N THR A 162 18.60 -7.43 4.68
CA THR A 162 17.15 -7.55 4.78
C THR A 162 16.69 -8.69 3.89
N PRO A 163 16.35 -9.85 4.47
CA PRO A 163 15.98 -11.02 3.68
C PRO A 163 14.63 -10.80 2.99
N GLY A 164 14.52 -11.33 1.78
CA GLY A 164 13.30 -11.27 0.99
C GLY A 164 13.49 -11.86 -0.41
N ALA A 165 12.48 -11.68 -1.25
CA ALA A 165 12.53 -12.05 -2.65
C ALA A 165 12.39 -10.81 -3.54
N GLY A 166 13.41 -10.53 -4.34
CA GLY A 166 13.29 -9.64 -5.49
C GLY A 166 12.49 -10.33 -6.60
N TYR A 167 11.73 -9.56 -7.36
CA TYR A 167 11.02 -10.05 -8.54
C TYR A 167 11.19 -9.12 -9.73
N VAL A 168 11.20 -9.73 -10.92
CA VAL A 168 11.13 -9.03 -12.20
C VAL A 168 9.92 -9.56 -12.96
N ILE A 169 9.00 -8.67 -13.29
CA ILE A 169 7.75 -9.03 -13.94
C ILE A 169 7.44 -8.11 -15.11
N SER A 170 6.74 -8.62 -16.12
CA SER A 170 6.26 -7.81 -17.25
C SER A 170 4.82 -8.15 -17.62
N ASN A 171 4.18 -7.26 -18.37
CA ASN A 171 2.85 -7.50 -18.90
C ASN A 171 2.79 -6.90 -20.30
N ILE A 172 3.15 -7.71 -21.29
CA ILE A 172 3.27 -7.24 -22.68
C ILE A 172 1.92 -6.80 -23.26
N GLY A 173 0.82 -7.39 -22.79
CA GLY A 173 -0.51 -7.05 -23.26
C GLY A 173 -1.00 -5.69 -22.74
N ALA A 174 -0.52 -5.26 -21.58
CA ALA A 174 -0.85 -3.96 -20.99
C ALA A 174 0.15 -2.86 -21.37
N PHE A 175 1.45 -3.19 -21.41
CA PHE A 175 2.52 -2.20 -21.43
C PHE A 175 3.49 -2.33 -22.62
N GLY A 176 3.30 -3.35 -23.46
CA GLY A 176 4.23 -3.67 -24.55
C GLY A 176 5.50 -4.37 -24.10
N GLU A 177 6.41 -4.64 -25.04
CA GLU A 177 7.57 -5.53 -24.85
C GLU A 177 8.74 -4.88 -24.07
N ARG A 178 8.71 -3.56 -23.89
CA ARG A 178 9.81 -2.79 -23.30
C ARG A 178 9.42 -2.12 -21.99
N MET A 179 8.66 -2.83 -21.16
CA MET A 179 8.30 -2.37 -19.83
C MET A 179 8.36 -3.51 -18.83
N VAL A 180 9.12 -3.30 -17.76
CA VAL A 180 9.26 -4.23 -16.64
C VAL A 180 8.94 -3.51 -15.34
N LYS A 181 8.47 -4.28 -14.36
CA LYS A 181 8.46 -3.89 -12.96
C LYS A 181 9.51 -4.69 -12.22
N ILE A 182 10.34 -3.97 -11.47
CA ILE A 182 11.34 -4.54 -10.58
C ILE A 182 10.93 -4.15 -9.16
N GLY A 183 10.81 -5.12 -8.26
CA GLY A 183 10.51 -4.82 -6.87
C GLY A 183 10.89 -5.96 -5.95
N MET A 184 10.60 -5.81 -4.66
CA MET A 184 10.81 -6.89 -3.69
C MET A 184 9.58 -7.19 -2.83
N THR A 185 9.59 -8.35 -2.20
CA THR A 185 8.59 -8.76 -1.21
C THR A 185 9.26 -9.53 -0.08
N ARG A 186 8.73 -9.35 1.13
CA ARG A 186 9.12 -10.12 2.32
C ARG A 186 8.10 -11.20 2.67
N ARG A 187 7.12 -11.43 1.81
CA ARG A 187 6.15 -12.52 1.97
C ARG A 187 6.88 -13.86 1.90
N LEU A 188 6.35 -14.82 2.68
CA LEU A 188 6.81 -16.20 2.63
C LEU A 188 6.66 -16.80 1.22
N GLU A 189 5.56 -16.45 0.54
CA GLU A 189 5.24 -16.86 -0.83
C GLU A 189 5.30 -15.63 -1.78
N PRO A 190 6.41 -15.40 -2.50
CA PRO A 190 6.57 -14.23 -3.36
C PRO A 190 5.56 -14.15 -4.50
N MET A 191 5.11 -15.31 -5.00
CA MET A 191 4.13 -15.40 -6.07
C MET A 191 2.75 -14.87 -5.68
N ASP A 192 2.40 -14.87 -4.38
CA ASP A 192 1.16 -14.23 -3.91
C ASP A 192 1.19 -12.72 -4.20
N ARG A 193 2.35 -12.08 -3.96
CA ARG A 193 2.50 -10.64 -4.22
C ARG A 193 2.39 -10.34 -5.72
N VAL A 194 3.00 -11.16 -6.57
CA VAL A 194 2.92 -10.97 -8.02
C VAL A 194 1.48 -11.09 -8.52
N ARG A 195 0.72 -12.08 -8.01
CA ARG A 195 -0.70 -12.26 -8.36
C ARG A 195 -1.54 -11.04 -7.97
N GLU A 196 -1.39 -10.54 -6.74
CA GLU A 196 -2.08 -9.33 -6.29
C GLU A 196 -1.79 -8.10 -7.17
N LEU A 197 -0.54 -7.95 -7.62
CA LEU A 197 -0.16 -6.85 -8.51
C LEU A 197 -0.85 -6.96 -9.87
N GLY A 198 -1.02 -8.19 -10.39
CA GLY A 198 -1.72 -8.45 -11.64
C GLY A 198 -3.22 -8.18 -11.57
N ASP A 199 -3.84 -8.40 -10.41
CA ASP A 199 -5.26 -8.15 -10.22
C ASP A 199 -5.58 -6.65 -10.02
N ALA A 200 -4.58 -5.83 -9.73
CA ALA A 200 -4.72 -4.43 -9.34
C ALA A 200 -4.79 -3.42 -10.50
N SER A 201 -5.61 -3.70 -11.53
CA SER A 201 -5.92 -2.79 -12.67
C SER A 201 -5.05 -2.95 -13.94
N VAL A 202 -4.59 -4.15 -14.26
CA VAL A 202 -4.01 -4.48 -15.57
C VAL A 202 -4.86 -5.54 -16.31
N PRO A 203 -4.97 -5.49 -17.65
CA PRO A 203 -5.87 -6.36 -18.41
C PRO A 203 -5.43 -7.83 -18.50
N PHE A 204 -4.19 -8.14 -18.13
CA PHE A 204 -3.62 -9.49 -18.17
C PHE A 204 -2.78 -9.72 -16.92
N ARG A 205 -2.58 -10.98 -16.54
CA ARG A 205 -1.61 -11.29 -15.49
C ARG A 205 -0.18 -10.93 -15.88
N PHE A 206 0.65 -10.68 -14.88
CA PHE A 206 2.08 -10.49 -15.09
C PHE A 206 2.76 -11.82 -15.42
N ASP A 207 3.63 -11.79 -16.42
CA ASP A 207 4.65 -12.79 -16.65
C ASP A 207 5.78 -12.59 -15.64
N VAL A 208 6.26 -13.68 -15.05
CA VAL A 208 7.37 -13.66 -14.09
C VAL A 208 8.66 -14.04 -14.80
N HIS A 209 9.63 -13.12 -14.77
CA HIS A 209 10.93 -13.33 -15.37
C HIS A 209 11.96 -13.82 -14.36
N ALA A 210 11.84 -13.36 -13.12
CA ALA A 210 12.72 -13.79 -12.04
C ALA A 210 12.05 -13.70 -10.68
N LEU A 211 12.42 -14.64 -9.81
CA LEU A 211 12.27 -14.56 -8.36
C LEU A 211 13.64 -14.83 -7.74
N ILE A 212 14.17 -13.85 -7.02
CA ILE A 212 15.52 -13.90 -6.49
C ILE A 212 15.46 -13.79 -4.98
N PHE A 213 15.63 -14.91 -4.30
CA PHE A 213 15.79 -14.92 -2.86
C PHE A 213 17.18 -14.37 -2.50
N SER A 214 17.19 -13.33 -1.67
CA SER A 214 18.41 -12.67 -1.24
C SER A 214 18.33 -12.44 0.27
N GLU A 215 19.46 -12.64 0.96
CA GLU A 215 19.63 -12.20 2.35
C GLU A 215 19.67 -10.66 2.45
N ASP A 216 19.99 -9.98 1.34
CA ASP A 216 19.89 -8.54 1.17
C ASP A 216 19.05 -8.20 -0.06
N ALA A 217 17.74 -8.43 0.03
CA ALA A 217 16.80 -8.14 -1.05
C ALA A 217 16.65 -6.63 -1.29
N VAL A 218 16.79 -5.81 -0.24
CA VAL A 218 16.76 -4.35 -0.33
C VAL A 218 17.98 -3.82 -1.10
N GLY A 219 19.18 -4.31 -0.79
CA GLY A 219 20.39 -3.93 -1.50
C GLY A 219 20.31 -4.27 -2.99
N LEU A 220 19.89 -5.50 -3.32
CA LEU A 220 19.72 -5.93 -4.72
C LEU A 220 18.70 -5.06 -5.47
N GLU A 221 17.55 -4.77 -4.86
CA GLU A 221 16.52 -3.91 -5.44
C GLU A 221 17.05 -2.51 -5.72
N ASN A 222 17.72 -1.89 -4.75
CA ASN A 222 18.30 -0.55 -4.89
C ASN A 222 19.32 -0.49 -6.02
N SER A 223 20.25 -1.46 -6.09
CA SER A 223 21.25 -1.50 -7.18
C SER A 223 20.59 -1.63 -8.56
N LEU A 224 19.53 -2.43 -8.69
CA LEU A 224 18.77 -2.49 -9.94
C LEU A 224 18.06 -1.18 -10.24
N HIS A 225 17.43 -0.55 -9.25
CA HIS A 225 16.74 0.73 -9.47
C HIS A 225 17.70 1.84 -9.87
N GLU A 226 18.93 1.85 -9.36
CA GLU A 226 20.00 2.76 -9.75
C GLU A 226 20.45 2.52 -11.20
N GLU A 227 20.70 1.27 -11.60
CA GLU A 227 21.09 0.89 -12.98
C GLU A 227 20.02 1.24 -14.04
N PHE A 228 18.75 1.29 -13.64
CA PHE A 228 17.62 1.65 -14.51
C PHE A 228 17.03 3.03 -14.20
N ALA A 229 17.69 3.85 -13.37
CA ALA A 229 17.12 5.12 -12.87
C ALA A 229 16.78 6.10 -14.00
N ASP A 230 17.62 6.18 -15.02
CA ASP A 230 17.44 7.03 -16.21
C ASP A 230 16.24 6.58 -17.07
N ARG A 231 15.94 5.27 -17.05
CA ARG A 231 14.86 4.59 -17.78
C ARG A 231 13.58 4.42 -16.97
N ARG A 232 13.49 5.02 -15.78
CA ARG A 232 12.29 4.95 -14.93
C ARG A 232 11.09 5.62 -15.61
N VAL A 233 9.95 4.92 -15.60
CA VAL A 233 8.70 5.40 -16.22
C VAL A 233 8.12 6.57 -15.42
N ASN A 234 8.05 6.43 -14.09
CA ASN A 234 7.58 7.49 -13.22
C ASN A 234 8.76 8.19 -12.52
N ARG A 235 9.07 9.40 -12.99
CA ARG A 235 10.16 10.24 -12.46
C ARG A 235 9.76 11.10 -11.26
N VAL A 236 8.47 11.15 -10.93
CA VAL A 236 7.94 11.94 -9.81
C VAL A 236 7.70 11.04 -8.60
N ASN A 237 6.98 9.93 -8.80
CA ASN A 237 6.74 8.92 -7.78
C ASN A 237 7.70 7.73 -7.95
N LEU A 238 8.82 7.79 -7.25
CA LEU A 238 9.84 6.74 -7.28
C LEU A 238 9.40 5.44 -6.61
N ARG A 239 8.24 5.39 -5.94
CA ARG A 239 7.66 4.11 -5.45
C ARG A 239 6.96 3.32 -6.57
N ARG A 240 6.73 3.93 -7.74
CA ARG A 240 6.21 3.24 -8.93
C ARG A 240 7.35 2.72 -9.79
N GLU A 241 7.82 1.53 -9.44
CA GLU A 241 9.06 0.92 -9.93
C GLU A 241 8.89 0.24 -11.30
N PHE A 242 8.37 0.98 -12.26
CA PHE A 242 8.30 0.58 -13.65
C PHE A 242 9.44 1.22 -14.43
N PHE A 243 10.05 0.46 -15.33
CA PHE A 243 11.23 0.86 -16.09
C PHE A 243 11.04 0.53 -17.57
N TYR A 244 11.49 1.43 -18.45
CA TYR A 244 11.58 1.19 -19.89
C TYR A 244 12.76 0.28 -20.19
N ALA A 245 12.57 -1.02 -19.99
CA ALA A 245 13.56 -2.07 -20.25
C ALA A 245 12.87 -3.37 -20.66
N THR A 246 13.64 -4.27 -21.24
CA THR A 246 13.26 -5.64 -21.57
C THR A 246 13.74 -6.61 -20.48
N PRO A 247 13.12 -7.79 -20.33
CA PRO A 247 13.62 -8.82 -19.42
C PRO A 247 15.09 -9.20 -19.69
N ALA A 248 15.49 -9.28 -20.97
CA ALA A 248 16.87 -9.57 -21.36
C ALA A 248 17.86 -8.54 -20.79
N GLU A 249 17.55 -7.23 -20.92
CA GLU A 249 18.40 -6.17 -20.35
C GLU A 249 18.48 -6.26 -18.81
N VAL A 250 17.39 -6.63 -18.13
CA VAL A 250 17.41 -6.82 -16.66
C VAL A 250 18.25 -8.02 -16.28
N ARG A 251 18.19 -9.11 -17.05
CA ARG A 251 19.02 -10.29 -16.83
C ARG A 251 20.51 -9.96 -16.94
N GLU A 252 20.92 -9.23 -17.98
CA GLU A 252 22.33 -8.83 -18.15
C GLU A 252 22.83 -8.03 -16.93
N VAL A 253 22.03 -7.10 -16.41
CA VAL A 253 22.38 -6.34 -15.21
C VAL A 253 22.44 -7.25 -13.97
N LEU A 254 21.46 -8.13 -13.81
CA LEU A 254 21.42 -9.09 -12.70
C LEU A 254 22.60 -10.05 -12.69
N GLU A 255 23.03 -10.57 -13.85
CA GLU A 255 24.20 -11.44 -13.97
C GLU A 255 25.48 -10.72 -13.52
N ARG A 256 25.60 -9.40 -13.78
CA ARG A 256 26.71 -8.58 -13.27
C ARG A 256 26.64 -8.34 -11.76
N LEU A 257 25.44 -8.11 -11.21
CA LEU A 257 25.24 -7.74 -9.80
C LEU A 257 25.21 -8.95 -8.84
N ALA A 258 24.54 -10.04 -9.23
CA ALA A 258 24.31 -11.22 -8.39
C ALA A 258 25.21 -12.42 -8.72
N GLY A 259 25.99 -12.33 -9.81
CA GLY A 259 26.90 -13.40 -10.25
C GLY A 259 26.18 -14.71 -10.60
N ASN A 260 26.83 -15.86 -10.35
CA ASN A 260 26.33 -17.21 -10.67
C ASN A 260 25.19 -17.71 -9.76
N HIS A 261 24.63 -16.87 -8.88
CA HIS A 261 23.52 -17.25 -7.98
C HIS A 261 22.13 -17.05 -8.58
N LEU A 262 22.06 -16.70 -9.87
CA LEU A 262 20.83 -16.62 -10.63
C LEU A 262 20.26 -18.05 -10.84
N LEU A 263 19.40 -18.50 -9.92
CA LEU A 263 18.89 -19.87 -9.92
C LEU A 263 17.98 -20.15 -11.13
N GLU A 264 17.06 -19.24 -11.47
CA GLU A 264 16.16 -19.37 -12.63
C GLU A 264 15.75 -17.98 -13.16
N TYR A 265 15.93 -17.74 -14.46
CA TYR A 265 15.45 -16.54 -15.15
C TYR A 265 14.80 -16.91 -16.48
N ASN A 266 13.55 -16.49 -16.69
CA ASN A 266 12.84 -16.65 -17.94
C ASN A 266 12.80 -15.32 -18.69
N GLU A 267 13.56 -15.19 -19.78
CA GLU A 267 13.56 -13.98 -20.60
C GLU A 267 12.30 -13.81 -21.44
N THR A 268 11.66 -14.92 -21.81
CA THR A 268 10.54 -14.91 -22.75
C THR A 268 9.23 -14.90 -21.98
N PRO A 269 8.44 -13.81 -22.01
CA PRO A 269 7.12 -13.81 -21.41
C PRO A 269 6.23 -14.84 -22.10
N GLU A 270 5.47 -15.62 -21.34
CA GLU A 270 4.53 -16.60 -21.90
C GLU A 270 3.28 -15.89 -22.43
N ALA A 271 2.85 -14.84 -21.74
CA ALA A 271 1.74 -13.96 -22.11
C ALA A 271 0.48 -14.74 -22.53
N LEU A 272 0.18 -15.81 -21.78
CA LEU A 272 -0.81 -16.83 -22.17
C LEU A 272 -2.18 -16.21 -22.48
N GLU A 273 -2.68 -15.35 -21.60
CA GLU A 273 -3.99 -14.70 -21.75
C GLU A 273 -4.02 -13.76 -22.97
N TYR A 274 -2.95 -12.97 -23.15
CA TYR A 274 -2.82 -12.04 -24.28
C TYR A 274 -2.72 -12.76 -25.63
N ARG A 275 -1.96 -13.86 -25.70
CA ARG A 275 -1.78 -14.65 -26.93
C ARG A 275 -3.02 -15.45 -27.28
N ALA A 276 -3.72 -16.02 -26.28
CA ALA A 276 -5.00 -16.69 -26.49
C ALA A 276 -6.02 -15.73 -27.15
N GLY A 277 -6.12 -14.50 -26.63
CA GLY A 277 -7.02 -13.48 -27.17
C GLY A 277 -6.69 -12.98 -28.58
N LYS A 278 -5.50 -13.26 -29.12
CA LYS A 278 -5.12 -12.95 -30.52
C LYS A 278 -5.53 -14.02 -31.52
N THR A 279 -5.78 -15.25 -31.08
CA THR A 279 -6.14 -16.35 -31.99
C THR A 279 -7.62 -16.30 -32.40
N ASP A 280 -8.44 -15.62 -31.59
CA ASP A 280 -9.90 -15.45 -31.77
C ASP A 280 -10.30 -14.11 -32.43
N ARG A 281 -9.37 -13.40 -33.10
CA ARG A 281 -9.64 -12.12 -33.76
C ARG A 281 -9.23 -12.10 -35.23
#